data_AF-A0A956SS35-F1
#
_entry.id   AF-A0A956SS35-F1
#
_cell.length_a   1.000
_cell.length_b   1.000
_cell.length_c   1.000
_cell.angle_alpha   90.00
_cell.angle_beta   90.00
_cell.angle_gamma   90.00
#
_symmetry.space_group_name_H-M   'P 1'
#
loop_
_entity.id
_entity.type
_entity.pdbx_description
1 polymer ?
#
loop_
_entity_poly.entity_id
_entity_poly.type
_entity_poly.pdbx_seq_one_letter_code
_entity_poly.pdbx_strand_id
1 'polypeptide(L)'
;MPDQLQTPDSPSAEARPVPTARPARPARPGPARRPQGRAAEKAETEAPAPKEREKRMTLSEKAAIIFLCLDQETGSSFMQELDEVQIRKLTGALAGLGKVSSQTVEAVIAEFSAHMQGSGELVGSLRIAEQFLRNFLSEEQVALILNDLKGPIREHDIWKRLSGVNDTTIANYLKGEHDQTAAAILSNLNSDVAARVLPMLGRDRMEQILVRMIRMEAILPVTLQQIEQTLQSDIMSGGGRPTTASEIQQKMAELFNKLERTLFEDITTTLEKRVPEEFAAIRQRMFAFNDMIKLDPATVSTILKGIRGTILPMALRGASKELRDHFLDALPMRAREMLIEEMNTMGAVRARDVSLAQSEIVDYARELAEREVIFLPTGDEGDQLI
;
A
#
# COMPACT_ATOMS: atom_id res chain seq x y z
N MET A 1 -5.70 -10.81 -63.30
CA MET A 1 -5.25 -9.81 -64.28
C MET A 1 -5.03 -8.49 -63.55
N PRO A 2 -4.00 -7.70 -63.90
CA PRO A 2 -3.43 -6.69 -63.01
C PRO A 2 -3.45 -5.26 -63.57
N ASP A 3 -2.85 -4.32 -62.83
CA ASP A 3 -1.74 -3.46 -63.28
C ASP A 3 -1.04 -2.92 -61.99
N GLN A 4 0.28 -2.76 -61.82
CA GLN A 4 1.42 -2.42 -62.71
C GLN A 4 1.42 -0.95 -63.18
N LEU A 5 2.53 -0.23 -63.36
CA LEU A 5 3.96 -0.43 -63.00
C LEU A 5 4.37 0.71 -61.98
N GLN A 6 5.60 1.15 -61.68
CA GLN A 6 6.99 0.78 -62.04
C GLN A 6 8.00 1.29 -60.97
N THR A 7 9.21 0.76 -60.98
CA THR A 7 10.48 1.31 -60.44
C THR A 7 11.24 2.09 -61.57
N PRO A 8 12.45 2.73 -61.45
CA PRO A 8 13.57 2.36 -60.56
C PRO A 8 14.58 3.46 -60.11
N ASP A 9 15.67 2.95 -59.52
CA ASP A 9 17.06 3.45 -59.46
C ASP A 9 17.49 4.61 -58.54
N SER A 10 18.58 4.30 -57.81
CA SER A 10 19.50 5.23 -57.15
C SER A 10 20.70 5.54 -58.07
N PRO A 11 21.59 6.49 -57.73
CA PRO A 11 22.88 6.05 -57.16
C PRO A 11 23.52 7.01 -56.13
N SER A 12 24.66 6.59 -55.58
CA SER A 12 25.44 7.26 -54.53
C SER A 12 26.53 8.22 -55.04
N ALA A 13 26.80 9.30 -54.30
CA ALA A 13 28.12 9.94 -54.12
C ALA A 13 28.01 10.90 -52.89
N GLU A 14 28.86 10.93 -51.86
CA GLU A 14 30.33 11.03 -51.69
C GLU A 14 30.97 12.44 -51.83
N ALA A 15 31.77 12.76 -50.80
CA ALA A 15 33.02 13.54 -50.80
C ALA A 15 33.06 15.10 -50.87
N ARG A 16 33.41 15.67 -49.70
CA ARG A 16 34.50 16.66 -49.42
C ARG A 16 34.23 18.19 -49.44
N PRO A 17 35.09 19.00 -48.76
CA PRO A 17 34.79 20.38 -48.32
C PRO A 17 35.88 21.42 -48.73
N VAL A 18 36.04 22.54 -47.98
CA VAL A 18 37.12 23.57 -48.06
C VAL A 18 36.82 24.63 -49.16
N PRO A 19 36.93 25.98 -48.93
CA PRO A 19 38.18 26.63 -48.55
C PRO A 19 38.19 27.77 -47.51
N THR A 20 39.41 28.07 -47.07
CA THR A 20 39.84 29.10 -46.12
C THR A 20 40.12 30.46 -46.77
N ALA A 21 40.04 31.55 -45.99
CA ALA A 21 40.61 32.86 -46.35
C ALA A 21 41.66 33.35 -45.33
N ARG A 22 42.62 34.14 -45.83
CA ARG A 22 43.81 34.73 -45.17
C ARG A 22 44.16 36.01 -45.97
N PRO A 23 45.17 36.84 -45.62
CA PRO A 23 45.79 37.16 -44.33
C PRO A 23 45.83 38.69 -44.06
N ALA A 24 46.49 39.14 -42.99
CA ALA A 24 47.10 40.47 -42.91
C ALA A 24 48.46 40.45 -42.17
N ARG A 25 49.39 41.33 -42.56
CA ARG A 25 50.80 41.47 -42.11
C ARG A 25 51.39 42.76 -42.73
N PRO A 26 52.60 43.24 -42.38
CA PRO A 26 53.40 43.08 -41.15
C PRO A 26 53.95 44.44 -40.60
N ALA A 27 54.69 44.41 -39.47
CA ALA A 27 55.70 45.45 -39.14
C ALA A 27 56.82 44.90 -38.23
N ARG A 28 58.08 45.30 -38.49
CA ARG A 28 59.38 45.03 -37.78
C ARG A 28 60.48 45.87 -38.50
N PRO A 29 61.75 45.98 -38.04
CA PRO A 29 62.40 45.51 -36.80
C PRO A 29 63.01 46.66 -35.94
N GLY A 30 63.43 46.46 -34.67
CA GLY A 30 64.80 46.05 -34.27
C GLY A 30 65.59 47.23 -33.63
N PRO A 31 66.86 47.09 -33.18
CA PRO A 31 67.69 45.91 -32.91
C PRO A 31 68.16 45.84 -31.42
N ALA A 32 69.10 44.95 -31.06
CA ALA A 32 69.60 44.75 -29.68
C ALA A 32 71.04 45.26 -29.45
N ARG A 33 71.42 45.54 -28.19
CA ARG A 33 72.81 45.75 -27.74
C ARG A 33 73.09 45.22 -26.31
N ARG A 34 74.35 44.82 -26.10
CA ARG A 34 75.07 44.35 -24.90
C ARG A 34 76.59 44.41 -25.26
N PRO A 35 77.59 44.24 -24.36
CA PRO A 35 77.58 44.17 -22.88
C PRO A 35 78.74 45.00 -22.22
N GLN A 36 79.04 44.69 -20.94
CA GLN A 36 80.34 44.82 -20.21
C GLN A 36 80.70 46.08 -19.40
N GLY A 37 81.36 45.84 -18.25
CA GLY A 37 82.15 46.80 -17.45
C GLY A 37 81.54 47.23 -16.10
N ARG A 38 82.23 47.23 -14.94
CA ARG A 38 83.05 46.22 -14.19
C ARG A 38 83.37 46.84 -12.80
N ALA A 39 83.40 46.04 -11.72
CA ALA A 39 83.60 46.42 -10.30
C ALA A 39 82.43 47.26 -9.71
N ALA A 40 81.80 46.96 -8.57
CA ALA A 40 82.13 46.33 -7.27
C ALA A 40 82.57 47.32 -6.17
N GLU A 41 81.72 47.56 -5.16
CA GLU A 41 81.87 47.08 -3.78
C GLU A 41 80.63 47.48 -2.90
N LYS A 42 80.47 46.86 -1.72
CA LYS A 42 79.61 47.26 -0.58
C LYS A 42 78.10 47.44 -0.82
N ALA A 43 77.46 46.28 -0.86
CA ALA A 43 76.23 45.93 -0.14
C ALA A 43 75.50 47.02 0.69
N GLU A 44 74.35 47.46 0.16
CA GLU A 44 73.14 47.71 0.96
C GLU A 44 71.99 47.00 0.23
N THR A 45 71.40 45.97 0.86
CA THR A 45 70.40 45.12 0.19
C THR A 45 69.01 45.68 0.45
N GLU A 46 68.64 46.70 -0.31
CA GLU A 46 67.26 47.20 -0.32
C GLU A 46 66.32 46.08 -0.81
N ALA A 47 65.54 45.53 0.11
CA ALA A 47 64.83 44.28 -0.12
C ALA A 47 63.61 44.49 -1.04
N PRO A 48 63.35 43.60 -2.01
CA PRO A 48 62.09 43.60 -2.74
C PRO A 48 60.92 43.40 -1.75
N ALA A 49 59.86 44.20 -1.90
CA ALA A 49 58.75 44.23 -0.96
C ALA A 49 58.11 42.83 -0.78
N PRO A 50 57.74 42.43 0.45
CA PRO A 50 57.35 41.05 0.75
C PRO A 50 55.95 40.69 0.23
N LYS A 51 55.88 40.34 -1.05
CA LYS A 51 55.01 39.23 -1.49
C LYS A 51 55.74 37.91 -1.24
N GLU A 52 54.99 36.81 -1.22
CA GLU A 52 55.49 35.45 -0.95
C GLU A 52 56.05 35.21 0.46
N ARG A 53 55.16 35.26 1.45
CA ARG A 53 55.00 34.14 2.39
C ARG A 53 53.54 34.01 2.80
N GLU A 54 52.73 33.50 1.87
CA GLU A 54 51.49 32.83 2.29
C GLU A 54 51.89 31.68 3.21
N LYS A 55 51.54 31.82 4.49
CA LYS A 55 51.82 30.83 5.51
C LYS A 55 51.10 29.56 5.08
N ARG A 56 51.83 28.48 4.77
CA ARG A 56 51.22 27.14 4.57
C ARG A 56 50.61 26.72 5.91
N MET A 57 49.33 27.02 6.09
CA MET A 57 48.64 26.82 7.36
C MET A 57 48.64 25.32 7.69
N THR A 58 49.09 25.01 8.90
CA THR A 58 49.07 23.64 9.42
C THR A 58 47.62 23.15 9.57
N LEU A 59 47.41 21.84 9.52
CA LEU A 59 46.07 21.27 9.73
C LEU A 59 45.47 21.67 11.08
N SER A 60 46.29 21.88 12.11
CA SER A 60 45.85 22.41 13.41
C SER A 60 45.40 23.88 13.34
N GLU A 61 46.09 24.75 12.60
CA GLU A 61 45.65 26.14 12.37
C GLU A 61 44.35 26.18 11.53
N LYS A 62 44.19 25.29 10.55
CA LYS A 62 42.94 25.18 9.77
C LYS A 62 41.78 24.66 10.62
N ALA A 63 42.00 23.62 11.43
CA ALA A 63 41.01 23.10 12.36
C ALA A 63 40.59 24.16 13.39
N ALA A 64 41.53 24.98 13.88
CA ALA A 64 41.24 26.12 14.75
C ALA A 64 40.38 27.20 14.07
N ILE A 65 40.57 27.47 12.78
CA ILE A 65 39.66 28.35 12.01
C ILE A 65 38.25 27.78 11.99
N ILE A 66 38.08 26.52 11.60
CA ILE A 66 36.75 25.86 11.55
C ILE A 66 36.08 25.89 12.94
N PHE A 67 36.83 25.62 14.01
CA PHE A 67 36.33 25.69 15.38
C PHE A 67 35.83 27.07 15.81
N LEU A 68 36.43 28.16 15.31
CA LEU A 68 35.98 29.53 15.56
C LEU A 68 34.77 29.94 14.71
N CYS A 69 34.39 29.12 13.72
CA CYS A 69 33.17 29.28 12.93
C CYS A 69 31.99 28.45 13.46
N LEU A 70 32.22 27.58 14.45
CA LEU A 70 31.16 26.87 15.17
C LEU A 70 30.57 27.75 16.27
N ASP A 71 29.30 27.50 16.60
CA ASP A 71 28.69 28.02 17.82
C ASP A 71 29.28 27.34 19.07
N GLN A 72 29.04 27.95 20.24
CA GLN A 72 29.63 27.51 21.50
C GLN A 72 29.11 26.12 21.95
N GLU A 73 27.88 25.74 21.60
CA GLU A 73 27.30 24.46 22.00
C GLU A 73 27.91 23.33 21.16
N THR A 74 27.82 23.43 19.83
CA THR A 74 28.41 22.47 18.87
C THR A 74 29.92 22.31 19.08
N GLY A 75 30.65 23.43 19.26
CA GLY A 75 32.09 23.40 19.53
C GLY A 75 32.43 22.73 20.87
N SER A 76 31.59 22.89 21.90
CA SER A 76 31.79 22.24 23.20
C SER A 76 31.50 20.74 23.16
N SER A 77 30.54 20.28 22.35
CA SER A 77 30.27 18.86 22.13
C SER A 77 31.43 18.20 21.39
N PHE A 78 31.92 18.80 20.31
CA PHE A 78 33.04 18.23 19.54
C PHE A 78 34.35 18.20 20.35
N MET A 79 34.57 19.16 21.26
CA MET A 79 35.70 19.12 22.21
C MET A 79 35.65 17.91 23.16
N GLN A 80 34.49 17.34 23.46
CA GLN A 80 34.35 16.18 24.36
C GLN A 80 34.67 14.85 23.67
N GLU A 81 34.66 14.81 22.33
CA GLU A 81 35.03 13.63 21.53
C GLU A 81 36.54 13.56 21.20
N LEU A 82 37.32 14.55 21.63
CA LEU A 82 38.76 14.65 21.34
C LEU A 82 39.64 14.15 22.51
N ASP A 83 40.71 13.43 22.18
CA ASP A 83 41.74 13.04 23.15
C ASP A 83 42.46 14.27 23.74
N GLU A 84 42.98 14.16 24.97
CA GLU A 84 43.71 15.26 25.63
C GLU A 84 44.86 15.81 24.77
N VAL A 85 45.54 14.95 24.00
CA VAL A 85 46.61 15.32 23.06
C VAL A 85 46.08 16.12 21.86
N GLN A 86 44.85 15.86 21.42
CA GLN A 86 44.17 16.60 20.35
C GLN A 86 43.65 17.94 20.88
N ILE A 87 42.97 17.96 22.03
CA ILE A 87 42.50 19.18 22.71
C ILE A 87 43.66 20.14 22.94
N ARG A 88 44.81 19.65 23.42
CA ARG A 88 46.02 20.45 23.69
C ARG A 88 46.61 21.04 22.40
N LYS A 89 46.58 20.31 21.28
CA LYS A 89 47.01 20.82 19.95
C LYS A 89 46.04 21.86 19.38
N LEU A 90 44.74 21.61 19.47
CA LEU A 90 43.69 22.51 18.98
C LEU A 90 43.66 23.82 19.78
N THR A 91 43.68 23.73 21.11
CA THR A 91 43.75 24.89 22.02
C THR A 91 45.01 25.71 21.80
N GLY A 92 46.16 25.05 21.59
CA GLY A 92 47.41 25.72 21.24
C GLY A 92 47.35 26.44 19.89
N ALA A 93 46.68 25.86 18.88
CA ALA A 93 46.47 26.50 17.59
C ALA A 93 45.50 27.69 17.68
N LEU A 94 44.38 27.55 18.40
CA LEU A 94 43.40 28.60 18.68
C LEU A 94 44.08 29.83 19.35
N ALA A 95 44.87 29.60 20.40
CA ALA A 95 45.60 30.67 21.09
C ALA A 95 46.69 31.34 20.23
N GLY A 96 47.29 30.60 19.29
CA GLY A 96 48.34 31.10 18.39
C GLY A 96 47.85 31.74 17.09
N LEU A 97 46.54 31.69 16.79
CA LEU A 97 45.99 31.99 15.46
C LEU A 97 46.02 33.48 15.10
N GLY A 98 45.80 34.36 16.09
CA GLY A 98 45.75 35.81 15.91
C GLY A 98 44.56 36.28 15.07
N LYS A 99 44.74 37.38 14.32
CA LYS A 99 43.71 37.92 13.41
C LYS A 99 43.78 37.22 12.05
N VAL A 100 42.76 36.44 11.72
CA VAL A 100 42.58 35.78 10.41
C VAL A 100 41.79 36.71 9.47
N SER A 101 42.07 36.69 8.17
CA SER A 101 41.32 37.47 7.17
C SER A 101 40.09 36.70 6.65
N SER A 102 39.03 37.40 6.22
CA SER A 102 37.82 36.77 5.67
C SER A 102 38.15 35.82 4.51
N GLN A 103 39.01 36.25 3.57
CA GLN A 103 39.49 35.45 2.45
C GLN A 103 40.19 34.15 2.90
N THR A 104 40.89 34.18 4.04
CA THR A 104 41.53 32.98 4.62
C THR A 104 40.50 32.05 5.26
N VAL A 105 39.47 32.58 5.93
CA VAL A 105 38.36 31.79 6.49
C VAL A 105 37.55 31.13 5.37
N GLU A 106 37.15 31.90 4.37
CA GLU A 106 36.42 31.43 3.17
C GLU A 106 37.18 30.32 2.45
N ALA A 107 38.49 30.48 2.23
CA ALA A 107 39.34 29.46 1.60
C ALA A 107 39.41 28.17 2.43
N VAL A 108 39.53 28.25 3.75
CA VAL A 108 39.59 27.07 4.63
C VAL A 108 38.24 26.36 4.72
N ILE A 109 37.12 27.08 4.74
CA ILE A 109 35.77 26.50 4.68
C ILE A 109 35.52 25.81 3.33
N ALA A 110 35.92 26.43 2.21
CA ALA A 110 35.79 25.84 0.89
C ALA A 110 36.66 24.57 0.74
N GLU A 111 37.90 24.60 1.23
CA GLU A 111 38.78 23.42 1.28
C GLU A 111 38.19 22.29 2.13
N PHE A 112 37.65 22.62 3.31
CA PHE A 112 37.00 21.64 4.19
C PHE A 112 35.76 21.01 3.55
N SER A 113 34.89 21.83 2.94
CA SER A 113 33.70 21.35 2.22
C SER A 113 34.06 20.43 1.04
N ALA A 114 35.10 20.76 0.28
CA ALA A 114 35.57 19.93 -0.82
C ALA A 114 36.12 18.56 -0.33
N HIS A 115 36.80 18.53 0.82
CA HIS A 115 37.25 17.26 1.41
C HIS A 115 36.08 16.43 1.97
N MET A 116 35.04 17.05 2.52
CA MET A 116 33.81 16.34 2.91
C MET A 116 33.14 15.69 1.69
N GLN A 117 32.97 16.44 0.59
CA GLN A 117 32.36 15.96 -0.65
C GLN A 117 33.14 14.78 -1.28
N GLY A 118 34.46 14.70 -1.07
CA GLY A 118 35.28 13.58 -1.53
C GLY A 118 35.27 12.34 -0.64
N SER A 119 34.63 12.38 0.54
CA SER A 119 34.78 11.36 1.59
C SER A 119 33.50 10.57 1.93
N GLY A 120 32.35 10.94 1.36
CA GLY A 120 31.11 10.19 1.52
C GLY A 120 29.90 10.89 0.92
N GLU A 121 28.93 10.11 0.44
CA GLU A 121 27.62 10.63 0.07
C GLU A 121 26.94 11.22 1.30
N LEU A 122 26.55 12.51 1.24
CA LEU A 122 25.83 13.16 2.34
C LEU A 122 24.36 12.71 2.34
N VAL A 123 24.13 11.48 2.79
CA VAL A 123 22.79 10.87 2.87
C VAL A 123 21.93 11.66 3.85
N GLY A 124 21.04 12.50 3.31
CA GLY A 124 20.05 13.27 4.07
C GLY A 124 19.06 12.34 4.78
N SER A 125 19.40 11.90 5.99
CA SER A 125 18.51 11.01 6.76
C SER A 125 17.37 11.80 7.41
N LEU A 126 16.19 11.17 7.47
CA LEU A 126 15.00 11.76 8.10
C LEU A 126 15.25 12.14 9.58
N ARG A 127 16.16 11.45 10.27
CA ARG A 127 16.55 11.76 11.66
C ARG A 127 17.30 13.09 11.77
N ILE A 128 18.16 13.41 10.79
CA ILE A 128 18.86 14.70 10.74
C ILE A 128 17.86 15.81 10.40
N ALA A 129 16.95 15.58 9.44
CA ALA A 129 15.88 16.53 9.12
C ALA A 129 14.97 16.81 10.33
N GLU A 130 14.56 15.76 11.07
CA GLU A 130 13.82 15.90 12.34
C GLU A 130 14.58 16.75 13.36
N GLN A 131 15.87 16.46 13.58
CA GLN A 131 16.69 17.21 14.54
C GLN A 131 16.84 18.68 14.15
N PHE A 132 16.96 19.01 12.86
CA PHE A 132 16.94 20.39 12.38
C PHE A 132 15.57 21.06 12.56
N LEU A 133 14.46 20.37 12.27
CA LEU A 133 13.11 20.93 12.41
C LEU A 133 12.74 21.23 13.88
N ARG A 134 13.19 20.37 14.83
CA ARG A 134 13.03 20.57 16.28
C ARG A 134 13.68 21.84 16.82
N ASN A 135 14.63 22.44 16.10
CA ASN A 135 15.29 23.68 16.51
C ASN A 135 14.48 24.95 16.16
N PHE A 136 13.43 24.84 15.33
CA PHE A 136 12.68 25.99 14.80
C PHE A 136 11.16 25.90 14.94
N LEU A 137 10.61 24.71 15.25
CA LEU A 137 9.17 24.43 15.25
C LEU A 137 8.76 23.66 16.52
N SER A 138 7.47 23.74 16.89
CA SER A 138 6.96 22.97 18.04
C SER A 138 6.93 21.47 17.73
N GLU A 139 6.98 20.62 18.76
CA GLU A 139 7.02 19.16 18.57
C GLU A 139 5.79 18.63 17.78
N GLU A 140 4.62 19.25 17.95
CA GLU A 140 3.41 18.97 17.17
C GLU A 140 3.57 19.34 15.67
N GLN A 141 4.15 20.50 15.37
CA GLN A 141 4.44 20.94 14.00
C GLN A 141 5.48 20.05 13.33
N VAL A 142 6.55 19.69 14.07
CA VAL A 142 7.56 18.74 13.61
C VAL A 142 6.95 17.37 13.34
N ALA A 143 6.11 16.85 14.25
CA ALA A 143 5.43 15.58 14.06
C ALA A 143 4.51 15.59 12.83
N LEU A 144 3.76 16.67 12.60
CA LEU A 144 2.89 16.83 11.45
C LEU A 144 3.69 16.86 10.14
N ILE A 145 4.72 17.72 10.05
CA ILE A 145 5.59 17.83 8.87
C ILE A 145 6.33 16.53 8.58
N LEU A 146 6.85 15.84 9.61
CA LEU A 146 7.53 14.56 9.43
C LEU A 146 6.57 13.43 9.07
N ASN A 147 5.30 13.48 9.45
CA ASN A 147 4.33 12.47 9.05
C ASN A 147 3.87 12.67 7.60
N ASP A 148 3.76 13.92 7.15
CA ASP A 148 3.52 14.27 5.74
C ASP A 148 4.71 13.83 4.86
N LEU A 149 5.95 14.20 5.24
CA LEU A 149 7.20 13.81 4.55
C LEU A 149 7.54 12.30 4.61
N LYS A 150 6.93 11.52 5.51
CA LYS A 150 7.16 10.05 5.57
C LYS A 150 6.43 9.31 4.44
N GLY A 151 5.31 9.86 3.95
CA GLY A 151 4.43 9.18 3.01
C GLY A 151 3.89 7.83 3.51
N PRO A 152 3.19 7.07 2.65
CA PRO A 152 2.62 5.77 3.01
C PRO A 152 3.68 4.65 2.97
N ILE A 153 4.43 4.47 4.05
CA ILE A 153 5.31 3.30 4.34
C ILE A 153 6.38 2.99 3.27
N ARG A 154 7.66 3.18 3.62
CA ARG A 154 8.84 2.95 2.76
C ARG A 154 8.89 1.56 2.10
N GLU A 155 9.46 1.55 0.90
CA GLU A 155 9.63 0.43 -0.05
C GLU A 155 10.10 -0.91 0.58
N HIS A 156 10.95 -0.87 1.62
CA HIS A 156 11.41 -2.10 2.29
C HIS A 156 10.43 -2.72 3.30
N ASP A 157 9.44 -1.99 3.81
CA ASP A 157 8.48 -2.53 4.77
C ASP A 157 7.32 -3.28 4.09
N ILE A 158 6.97 -2.95 2.84
CA ILE A 158 5.78 -3.54 2.21
C ILE A 158 5.95 -5.04 1.94
N TRP A 159 7.06 -5.46 1.33
CA TRP A 159 7.40 -6.87 1.08
C TRP A 159 7.52 -7.69 2.37
N LYS A 160 8.02 -7.06 3.44
CA LYS A 160 8.13 -7.65 4.78
C LYS A 160 6.76 -7.82 5.44
N ARG A 161 5.85 -6.85 5.29
CA ARG A 161 4.47 -6.93 5.81
C ARG A 161 3.62 -7.90 4.98
N LEU A 162 3.80 -7.95 3.67
CA LEU A 162 3.22 -8.97 2.78
C LEU A 162 3.68 -10.38 3.16
N SER A 163 4.93 -10.54 3.59
CA SER A 163 5.43 -11.82 4.12
C SER A 163 4.79 -12.25 5.45
N GLY A 164 3.96 -11.39 6.07
CA GLY A 164 3.07 -11.69 7.20
C GLY A 164 1.58 -11.73 6.84
N VAL A 165 1.20 -11.55 5.56
CA VAL A 165 -0.16 -11.78 5.06
C VAL A 165 -0.38 -13.28 4.84
N ASN A 166 -1.62 -13.74 4.97
CA ASN A 166 -1.96 -15.15 4.75
C ASN A 166 -1.64 -15.59 3.30
N ASP A 167 -0.93 -16.70 3.14
CA ASP A 167 -0.52 -17.26 1.84
C ASP A 167 -1.69 -17.38 0.84
N THR A 168 -2.90 -17.72 1.32
CA THR A 168 -4.10 -17.85 0.47
C THR A 168 -4.58 -16.52 -0.08
N THR A 169 -4.43 -15.42 0.65
CA THR A 169 -4.75 -14.06 0.18
C THR A 169 -3.78 -13.66 -0.92
N ILE A 170 -2.48 -13.90 -0.74
CA ILE A 170 -1.45 -13.63 -1.74
C ILE A 170 -1.71 -14.46 -3.00
N ALA A 171 -1.98 -15.77 -2.84
CA ALA A 171 -2.30 -16.66 -3.95
C ALA A 171 -3.58 -16.25 -4.70
N ASN A 172 -4.59 -15.72 -4.01
CA ASN A 172 -5.84 -15.28 -4.65
C ASN A 172 -5.69 -13.93 -5.36
N TYR A 173 -4.89 -12.99 -4.83
CA TYR A 173 -4.50 -11.77 -5.55
C TYR A 173 -3.74 -12.13 -6.84
N LEU A 174 -2.69 -12.97 -6.72
CA LEU A 174 -1.87 -13.41 -7.85
C LEU A 174 -2.63 -14.20 -8.93
N LYS A 175 -3.82 -14.74 -8.64
CA LYS A 175 -4.67 -15.37 -9.67
C LYS A 175 -5.20 -14.35 -10.67
N GLY A 176 -5.47 -13.11 -10.28
CA GLY A 176 -5.92 -12.05 -11.19
C GLY A 176 -4.78 -11.40 -11.99
N GLU A 177 -3.54 -11.46 -11.49
CA GLU A 177 -2.37 -10.83 -12.08
C GLU A 177 -1.89 -11.46 -13.39
N HIS A 178 -1.10 -10.71 -14.16
CA HIS A 178 -0.33 -11.28 -15.27
C HIS A 178 0.91 -12.03 -14.74
N ASP A 179 1.30 -13.13 -15.39
CA ASP A 179 2.41 -13.99 -14.92
C ASP A 179 3.75 -13.27 -14.74
N GLN A 180 4.01 -12.20 -15.52
CA GLN A 180 5.23 -11.40 -15.34
C GLN A 180 5.16 -10.54 -14.07
N THR A 181 3.99 -9.99 -13.73
CA THR A 181 3.76 -9.28 -12.46
C THR A 181 3.86 -10.26 -11.29
N ALA A 182 3.27 -11.45 -11.43
CA ALA A 182 3.35 -12.50 -10.43
C ALA A 182 4.80 -12.94 -10.17
N ALA A 183 5.61 -13.13 -11.22
CA ALA A 183 7.04 -13.41 -11.10
C ALA A 183 7.80 -12.27 -10.38
N ALA A 184 7.50 -11.01 -10.70
CA ALA A 184 8.11 -9.85 -10.04
C ALA A 184 7.74 -9.78 -8.54
N ILE A 185 6.46 -9.96 -8.20
CA ILE A 185 5.96 -9.97 -6.81
C ILE A 185 6.61 -11.11 -6.02
N LEU A 186 6.56 -12.35 -6.54
CA LEU A 186 7.10 -13.53 -5.86
C LEU A 186 8.63 -13.48 -5.68
N SER A 187 9.35 -12.75 -6.52
CA SER A 187 10.81 -12.59 -6.40
C SER A 187 11.24 -11.56 -5.35
N ASN A 188 10.32 -10.72 -4.86
CA ASN A 188 10.59 -9.73 -3.80
C ASN A 188 10.00 -10.15 -2.43
N LEU A 189 9.16 -11.19 -2.37
CA LEU A 189 8.72 -11.81 -1.13
C LEU A 189 9.81 -12.68 -0.51
N ASN A 190 9.68 -13.00 0.79
CA ASN A 190 10.53 -14.02 1.41
C ASN A 190 10.34 -15.38 0.70
N SER A 191 11.45 -16.05 0.39
CA SER A 191 11.50 -17.39 -0.22
C SER A 191 10.57 -18.40 0.44
N ASP A 192 10.45 -18.38 1.78
CA ASP A 192 9.55 -19.28 2.52
C ASP A 192 8.07 -19.08 2.15
N VAL A 193 7.68 -17.83 1.87
CA VAL A 193 6.31 -17.44 1.50
C VAL A 193 6.08 -17.77 0.03
N ALA A 194 7.02 -17.39 -0.85
CA ALA A 194 6.95 -17.70 -2.27
C ALA A 194 6.82 -19.22 -2.52
N ALA A 195 7.57 -20.04 -1.78
CA ALA A 195 7.52 -21.50 -1.86
C ALA A 195 6.16 -22.11 -1.44
N ARG A 196 5.42 -21.49 -0.53
CA ARG A 196 4.07 -21.93 -0.13
C ARG A 196 2.97 -21.39 -1.05
N VAL A 197 3.14 -20.19 -1.58
CA VAL A 197 2.18 -19.53 -2.49
C VAL A 197 2.23 -20.12 -3.91
N LEU A 198 3.41 -20.44 -4.44
CA LEU A 198 3.58 -20.94 -5.82
C LEU A 198 2.69 -22.15 -6.17
N PRO A 199 2.60 -23.22 -5.35
CA PRO A 199 1.71 -24.35 -5.61
C PRO A 199 0.21 -23.99 -5.65
N MET A 200 -0.21 -22.95 -4.92
CA MET A 200 -1.62 -22.51 -4.84
C MET A 200 -2.13 -21.85 -6.13
N LEU A 201 -1.24 -21.55 -7.09
CA LEU A 201 -1.56 -20.98 -8.40
C LEU A 201 -1.91 -22.05 -9.46
N GLY A 202 -1.75 -23.33 -9.13
CA GLY A 202 -1.93 -24.46 -10.05
C GLY A 202 -0.65 -24.76 -10.84
N ARG A 203 -0.43 -26.05 -11.13
CA ARG A 203 0.85 -26.57 -11.65
C ARG A 203 1.33 -25.87 -12.92
N ASP A 204 0.50 -25.85 -13.96
CA ASP A 204 0.88 -25.36 -15.29
C ASP A 204 1.25 -23.87 -15.28
N ARG A 205 0.62 -23.11 -14.36
CA ARG A 205 0.89 -21.69 -14.13
C ARG A 205 2.12 -21.47 -13.25
N MET A 206 2.31 -22.29 -12.22
CA MET A 206 3.51 -22.31 -11.39
C MET A 206 4.77 -22.55 -12.25
N GLU A 207 4.74 -23.54 -13.16
CA GLU A 207 5.83 -23.81 -14.10
C GLU A 207 6.09 -22.60 -15.02
N GLN A 208 5.04 -21.95 -15.54
CA GLN A 208 5.14 -20.73 -16.35
C GLN A 208 5.66 -19.49 -15.61
N ILE A 209 5.38 -19.35 -14.32
CA ILE A 209 5.90 -18.26 -13.48
C ILE A 209 7.36 -18.52 -13.11
N LEU A 210 7.73 -19.76 -12.74
CA LEU A 210 9.11 -20.15 -12.45
C LEU A 210 10.05 -19.91 -13.63
N VAL A 211 9.63 -20.23 -14.87
CA VAL A 211 10.43 -19.94 -16.08
C VAL A 211 10.66 -18.44 -16.27
N ARG A 212 9.72 -17.59 -15.88
CA ARG A 212 9.88 -16.12 -15.92
C ARG A 212 10.81 -15.63 -14.82
N MET A 213 10.68 -16.12 -13.58
CA MET A 213 11.57 -15.79 -12.45
C MET A 213 13.03 -16.15 -12.77
N ILE A 214 13.28 -17.35 -13.32
CA ILE A 214 14.63 -17.82 -13.71
C ILE A 214 15.25 -16.98 -14.84
N ARG A 215 14.43 -16.38 -15.70
CA ARG A 215 14.86 -15.55 -16.85
C ARG A 215 14.72 -14.05 -16.59
N MET A 216 14.50 -13.63 -15.35
CA MET A 216 14.15 -12.25 -15.05
C MET A 216 15.40 -11.35 -15.04
N GLU A 217 15.42 -10.36 -15.92
CA GLU A 217 16.41 -9.28 -15.90
C GLU A 217 16.09 -8.26 -14.79
N ALA A 218 17.01 -7.32 -14.55
CA ALA A 218 16.85 -6.30 -13.51
C ALA A 218 15.62 -5.41 -13.77
N ILE A 219 14.63 -5.46 -12.87
CA ILE A 219 13.43 -4.64 -12.93
C ILE A 219 13.80 -3.18 -12.57
N LEU A 220 13.29 -2.21 -13.32
CA LEU A 220 13.51 -0.79 -13.02
C LEU A 220 12.84 -0.43 -11.67
N PRO A 221 13.51 0.33 -10.78
CA PRO A 221 12.94 0.68 -9.46
C PRO A 221 11.57 1.36 -9.54
N VAL A 222 11.34 2.21 -10.54
CA VAL A 222 10.03 2.88 -10.78
C VAL A 222 8.90 1.87 -11.04
N THR A 223 9.19 0.75 -11.69
CA THR A 223 8.22 -0.32 -11.93
C THR A 223 7.94 -1.13 -10.67
N LEU A 224 8.94 -1.33 -9.80
CA LEU A 224 8.73 -1.93 -8.48
C LEU A 224 7.87 -1.02 -7.59
N GLN A 225 8.18 0.28 -7.52
CA GLN A 225 7.38 1.27 -6.79
C GLN A 225 5.90 1.28 -7.24
N GLN A 226 5.63 1.14 -8.54
CA GLN A 226 4.26 1.06 -9.08
C GLN A 226 3.52 -0.21 -8.65
N ILE A 227 4.21 -1.36 -8.70
CA ILE A 227 3.68 -2.64 -8.18
C ILE A 227 3.40 -2.51 -6.68
N GLU A 228 4.34 -1.96 -5.91
CA GLU A 228 4.20 -1.75 -4.46
C GLU A 228 3.00 -0.86 -4.11
N GLN A 229 2.81 0.27 -4.78
CA GLN A 229 1.68 1.18 -4.53
C GLN A 229 0.32 0.52 -4.81
N THR A 230 0.23 -0.27 -5.89
CA THR A 230 -0.99 -1.03 -6.24
C THR A 230 -1.26 -2.10 -5.18
N LEU A 231 -0.23 -2.88 -4.85
CA LEU A 231 -0.26 -3.96 -3.86
C LEU A 231 -0.55 -3.44 -2.43
N GLN A 232 -0.15 -2.20 -2.12
CA GLN A 232 -0.49 -1.50 -0.90
C GLN A 232 -1.98 -1.17 -0.84
N SER A 233 -2.54 -0.63 -1.92
CA SER A 233 -3.97 -0.34 -2.02
C SER A 233 -4.79 -1.63 -1.89
N ASP A 234 -4.47 -2.64 -2.70
CA ASP A 234 -5.35 -3.79 -2.88
C ASP A 234 -5.27 -4.81 -1.73
N ILE A 235 -4.08 -5.03 -1.15
CA ILE A 235 -3.90 -6.00 -0.05
C ILE A 235 -3.90 -5.33 1.33
N MET A 236 -3.49 -4.05 1.46
CA MET A 236 -3.32 -3.41 2.77
C MET A 236 -4.39 -2.38 3.11
N SER A 237 -4.86 -1.58 2.15
CA SER A 237 -6.06 -0.74 2.32
C SER A 237 -7.33 -1.56 2.10
N GLY A 238 -7.33 -2.44 1.09
CA GLY A 238 -8.24 -3.57 0.92
C GLY A 238 -7.98 -4.71 1.89
N GLY A 239 -7.61 -4.40 3.14
CA GLY A 239 -7.34 -5.34 4.23
C GLY A 239 -8.58 -6.09 4.70
N GLY A 240 -9.15 -6.90 3.80
CA GLY A 240 -10.40 -7.59 4.01
C GLY A 240 -10.31 -8.56 5.18
N ARG A 241 -11.33 -8.55 6.04
CA ARG A 241 -11.73 -9.79 6.69
C ARG A 241 -11.89 -10.84 5.58
N PRO A 242 -11.25 -12.01 5.65
CA PRO A 242 -11.56 -13.08 4.72
C PRO A 242 -13.05 -13.35 4.86
N THR A 243 -13.82 -13.12 3.79
CA THR A 243 -15.29 -13.25 3.84
C THR A 243 -15.58 -14.69 4.23
N THR A 244 -15.97 -14.90 5.49
CA THR A 244 -15.88 -16.23 6.08
C THR A 244 -16.82 -17.19 5.34
N ALA A 245 -16.55 -18.49 5.40
CA ALA A 245 -17.47 -19.48 4.83
C ALA A 245 -18.91 -19.26 5.35
N SER A 246 -19.04 -18.90 6.63
CA SER A 246 -20.32 -18.48 7.24
C SER A 246 -20.90 -17.20 6.63
N GLU A 247 -20.13 -16.12 6.48
CA GLU A 247 -20.61 -14.88 5.81
C GLU A 247 -21.06 -15.10 4.36
N ILE A 248 -20.39 -16.00 3.63
CA ILE A 248 -20.78 -16.36 2.26
C ILE A 248 -22.04 -17.22 2.30
N GLN A 249 -22.10 -18.23 3.17
CA GLN A 249 -23.28 -19.09 3.33
C GLN A 249 -24.52 -18.30 3.75
N GLN A 250 -24.37 -17.33 4.64
CA GLN A 250 -25.41 -16.41 5.08
C GLN A 250 -25.95 -15.56 3.91
N LYS A 251 -25.07 -14.89 3.15
CA LYS A 251 -25.47 -14.12 1.95
C LYS A 251 -26.15 -14.99 0.89
N MET A 252 -25.72 -16.24 0.73
CA MET A 252 -26.36 -17.19 -0.19
C MET A 252 -27.73 -17.67 0.32
N ALA A 253 -27.89 -17.89 1.63
CA ALA A 253 -29.19 -18.21 2.24
C ALA A 253 -30.18 -17.05 2.09
N GLU A 254 -29.75 -15.80 2.32
CA GLU A 254 -30.54 -14.60 2.08
C GLU A 254 -30.93 -14.42 0.61
N LEU A 255 -30.02 -14.72 -0.32
CA LEU A 255 -30.29 -14.68 -1.77
C LEU A 255 -31.33 -15.74 -2.15
N PHE A 256 -31.17 -16.99 -1.68
CA PHE A 256 -32.11 -18.06 -1.97
C PHE A 256 -33.49 -17.83 -1.33
N ASN A 257 -33.56 -17.25 -0.13
CA ASN A 257 -34.81 -16.84 0.51
C ASN A 257 -35.56 -15.74 -0.26
N LYS A 258 -34.87 -14.99 -1.12
CA LYS A 258 -35.42 -13.91 -1.98
C LYS A 258 -35.65 -14.35 -3.44
N LEU A 259 -35.33 -15.60 -3.79
CA LEU A 259 -35.47 -16.14 -5.14
C LEU A 259 -36.94 -16.55 -5.42
N GLU A 260 -37.36 -16.59 -6.69
CA GLU A 260 -38.66 -17.18 -7.01
C GLU A 260 -38.63 -18.69 -6.71
N ARG A 261 -39.66 -19.18 -6.00
CA ARG A 261 -39.75 -20.56 -5.52
C ARG A 261 -39.55 -21.61 -6.64
N THR A 262 -40.15 -21.38 -7.80
CA THR A 262 -40.03 -22.23 -9.00
C THR A 262 -38.58 -22.39 -9.44
N LEU A 263 -37.89 -21.26 -9.62
CA LEU A 263 -36.47 -21.21 -9.98
C LEU A 263 -35.57 -21.82 -8.89
N PHE A 264 -35.94 -21.70 -7.61
CA PHE A 264 -35.21 -22.32 -6.51
C PHE A 264 -35.37 -23.85 -6.48
N GLU A 265 -36.58 -24.37 -6.73
CA GLU A 265 -36.86 -25.80 -6.82
C GLU A 265 -36.12 -26.43 -8.02
N ASP A 266 -36.09 -25.77 -9.19
CA ASP A 266 -35.31 -26.21 -10.35
C ASP A 266 -33.80 -26.27 -10.06
N ILE A 267 -33.23 -25.17 -9.56
CA ILE A 267 -31.78 -25.04 -9.28
C ILE A 267 -31.33 -25.97 -8.15
N THR A 268 -32.18 -26.19 -7.14
CA THR A 268 -31.94 -27.11 -6.01
C THR A 268 -31.46 -28.48 -6.49
N THR A 269 -32.14 -29.08 -7.47
CA THR A 269 -31.80 -30.42 -7.99
C THR A 269 -30.46 -30.48 -8.73
N THR A 270 -29.87 -29.33 -9.05
CA THR A 270 -28.54 -29.19 -9.66
C THR A 270 -27.46 -28.91 -8.60
N LEU A 271 -27.77 -28.10 -7.59
CA LEU A 271 -26.86 -27.84 -6.47
C LEU A 271 -26.60 -29.10 -5.64
N GLU A 272 -27.64 -29.87 -5.31
CA GLU A 272 -27.53 -31.16 -4.60
C GLU A 272 -26.64 -32.20 -5.33
N LYS A 273 -26.43 -32.04 -6.64
CA LYS A 273 -25.58 -32.93 -7.45
C LYS A 273 -24.16 -32.41 -7.68
N ARG A 274 -23.90 -31.12 -7.41
CA ARG A 274 -22.61 -30.47 -7.74
C ARG A 274 -21.85 -29.95 -6.53
N VAL A 275 -22.55 -29.54 -5.47
CA VAL A 275 -22.03 -28.93 -4.23
C VAL A 275 -22.89 -29.36 -3.04
N PRO A 276 -23.01 -30.69 -2.76
CA PRO A 276 -23.96 -31.20 -1.78
C PRO A 276 -23.68 -30.72 -0.35
N GLU A 277 -22.41 -30.65 0.05
CA GLU A 277 -22.01 -30.27 1.41
C GLU A 277 -22.19 -28.77 1.66
N GLU A 278 -21.75 -27.94 0.72
CA GLU A 278 -21.89 -26.49 0.80
C GLU A 278 -23.37 -26.07 0.71
N PHE A 279 -24.14 -26.72 -0.16
CA PHE A 279 -25.58 -26.42 -0.28
C PHE A 279 -26.37 -26.89 0.94
N ALA A 280 -26.00 -27.99 1.59
CA ALA A 280 -26.58 -28.39 2.88
C ALA A 280 -26.28 -27.34 3.97
N ALA A 281 -25.04 -26.84 4.05
CA ALA A 281 -24.64 -25.82 5.01
C ALA A 281 -25.30 -24.44 4.75
N ILE A 282 -25.65 -24.13 3.50
CA ILE A 282 -26.49 -22.95 3.17
C ILE A 282 -27.95 -23.22 3.56
N ARG A 283 -28.50 -24.39 3.23
CA ARG A 283 -29.89 -24.77 3.55
C ARG A 283 -30.17 -24.76 5.05
N GLN A 284 -29.21 -25.14 5.90
CA GLN A 284 -29.31 -25.04 7.36
C GLN A 284 -29.43 -23.60 7.89
N ARG A 285 -29.02 -22.59 7.10
CA ARG A 285 -29.14 -21.16 7.42
C ARG A 285 -30.37 -20.50 6.77
N MET A 286 -31.12 -21.23 5.95
CA MET A 286 -32.37 -20.75 5.37
C MET A 286 -33.54 -20.94 6.33
N PHE A 287 -33.83 -19.95 7.18
CA PHE A 287 -35.10 -19.92 7.91
C PHE A 287 -36.26 -19.64 6.95
N ALA A 288 -37.14 -20.62 6.74
CA ALA A 288 -38.28 -20.59 5.82
C ALA A 288 -39.63 -20.70 6.56
N PHE A 289 -40.74 -20.49 5.83
CA PHE A 289 -42.09 -20.46 6.44
C PHE A 289 -42.49 -21.77 7.15
N ASN A 290 -42.00 -22.92 6.65
CA ASN A 290 -42.24 -24.21 7.29
C ASN A 290 -41.48 -24.38 8.63
N ASP A 291 -40.35 -23.69 8.82
CA ASP A 291 -39.58 -23.75 10.06
C ASP A 291 -40.28 -23.05 11.23
N MET A 292 -41.33 -22.26 10.96
CA MET A 292 -42.14 -21.61 11.99
C MET A 292 -42.90 -22.60 12.89
N ILE A 293 -42.99 -23.88 12.52
CA ILE A 293 -43.48 -24.95 13.41
C ILE A 293 -42.51 -25.25 14.58
N LYS A 294 -41.23 -24.86 14.45
CA LYS A 294 -40.21 -25.01 15.50
C LYS A 294 -40.26 -23.90 16.55
N LEU A 295 -40.96 -22.80 16.28
CA LEU A 295 -41.11 -21.68 17.19
C LEU A 295 -42.15 -22.01 18.27
N ASP A 296 -41.92 -21.56 19.50
CA ASP A 296 -42.90 -21.69 20.56
C ASP A 296 -44.15 -20.79 20.32
N PRO A 297 -45.32 -21.11 20.90
CA PRO A 297 -46.54 -20.35 20.69
C PRO A 297 -46.46 -18.87 21.11
N ALA A 298 -45.61 -18.48 22.07
CA ALA A 298 -45.47 -17.08 22.48
C ALA A 298 -44.60 -16.27 21.50
N THR A 299 -43.56 -16.89 20.92
CA THR A 299 -42.79 -16.33 19.79
C THR A 299 -43.68 -16.17 18.56
N VAL A 300 -44.44 -17.20 18.16
CA VAL A 300 -45.41 -17.10 17.06
C VAL A 300 -46.42 -15.99 17.33
N SER A 301 -47.03 -15.97 18.53
CA SER A 301 -47.99 -14.92 18.93
C SER A 301 -47.36 -13.51 18.92
N THR A 302 -46.04 -13.38 19.04
CA THR A 302 -45.33 -12.10 18.98
C THR A 302 -45.04 -11.65 17.56
N ILE A 303 -44.66 -12.57 16.67
CA ILE A 303 -44.60 -12.33 15.21
C ILE A 303 -45.98 -11.87 14.69
N LEU A 304 -47.05 -12.55 15.10
CA LEU A 304 -48.41 -12.24 14.64
C LEU A 304 -48.95 -10.85 15.02
N LYS A 305 -48.38 -10.17 16.02
CA LYS A 305 -48.83 -8.82 16.44
C LYS A 305 -48.45 -7.71 15.45
N GLY A 306 -47.43 -7.92 14.61
CA GLY A 306 -46.97 -6.92 13.62
C GLY A 306 -47.51 -7.14 12.20
N ILE A 307 -48.05 -8.32 11.92
CA ILE A 307 -48.53 -8.71 10.59
C ILE A 307 -49.93 -8.12 10.33
N ARG A 308 -50.14 -7.55 9.13
CA ARG A 308 -51.45 -7.03 8.72
C ARG A 308 -52.45 -8.18 8.59
N GLY A 309 -53.68 -7.97 9.08
CA GLY A 309 -54.71 -9.02 9.20
C GLY A 309 -54.91 -9.88 7.95
N THR A 310 -54.91 -9.29 6.75
CA THR A 310 -55.16 -9.99 5.48
C THR A 310 -54.01 -10.90 4.99
N ILE A 311 -52.79 -10.76 5.53
CA ILE A 311 -51.61 -11.52 5.10
C ILE A 311 -51.65 -12.94 5.68
N LEU A 312 -52.00 -13.07 6.97
CA LEU A 312 -52.00 -14.35 7.67
C LEU A 312 -52.99 -15.39 7.09
N PRO A 313 -54.28 -15.06 6.81
CA PRO A 313 -55.20 -15.98 6.15
C PRO A 313 -54.66 -16.44 4.79
N MET A 314 -54.10 -15.52 3.99
CA MET A 314 -53.52 -15.81 2.68
C MET A 314 -52.37 -16.81 2.78
N ALA A 315 -51.40 -16.57 3.66
CA ALA A 315 -50.26 -17.46 3.88
C ALA A 315 -50.69 -18.87 4.36
N LEU A 316 -51.66 -18.93 5.27
CA LEU A 316 -52.15 -20.19 5.85
C LEU A 316 -53.00 -21.04 4.90
N ARG A 317 -53.50 -20.50 3.78
CA ARG A 317 -54.15 -21.30 2.73
C ARG A 317 -53.19 -22.29 2.07
N GLY A 318 -51.91 -21.93 1.94
CA GLY A 318 -50.84 -22.81 1.44
C GLY A 318 -50.06 -23.58 2.51
N ALA A 319 -50.37 -23.38 3.80
CA ALA A 319 -49.72 -24.10 4.90
C ALA A 319 -50.16 -25.57 4.97
N SER A 320 -49.28 -26.42 5.52
CA SER A 320 -49.66 -27.76 5.97
C SER A 320 -50.71 -27.68 7.10
N LYS A 321 -51.43 -28.77 7.37
CA LYS A 321 -52.42 -28.80 8.47
C LYS A 321 -51.74 -28.52 9.81
N GLU A 322 -50.62 -29.20 10.09
CA GLU A 322 -49.87 -29.10 11.33
C GLU A 322 -49.37 -27.67 11.59
N LEU A 323 -48.78 -27.02 10.57
CA LEU A 323 -48.35 -25.62 10.66
C LEU A 323 -49.53 -24.67 10.87
N ARG A 324 -50.67 -24.91 10.21
CA ARG A 324 -51.88 -24.09 10.40
C ARG A 324 -52.45 -24.24 11.81
N ASP A 325 -52.54 -25.47 12.32
CA ASP A 325 -53.06 -25.75 13.66
C ASP A 325 -52.14 -25.08 14.72
N HIS A 326 -50.81 -25.13 14.55
CA HIS A 326 -49.83 -24.43 15.41
C HIS A 326 -50.02 -22.91 15.42
N PHE A 327 -50.20 -22.29 14.25
CA PHE A 327 -50.50 -20.85 14.14
C PHE A 327 -51.85 -20.47 14.78
N LEU A 328 -52.85 -21.35 14.69
CA LEU A 328 -54.14 -21.17 15.36
C LEU A 328 -54.00 -21.31 16.89
N ASP A 329 -53.12 -22.19 17.38
CA ASP A 329 -52.86 -22.36 18.80
C ASP A 329 -52.09 -21.22 19.46
N ALA A 330 -51.26 -20.51 18.71
CA ALA A 330 -50.63 -19.25 19.13
C ALA A 330 -51.63 -18.05 19.26
N LEU A 331 -52.89 -18.22 18.84
CA LEU A 331 -53.91 -17.16 18.82
C LEU A 331 -54.98 -17.32 19.91
N PRO A 332 -55.40 -16.21 20.57
CA PRO A 332 -56.57 -16.18 21.44
C PRO A 332 -57.84 -16.61 20.68
N MET A 333 -58.76 -17.26 21.40
CA MET A 333 -59.97 -17.91 20.85
C MET A 333 -60.73 -17.06 19.80
N ARG A 334 -61.02 -15.79 20.10
CA ARG A 334 -61.71 -14.88 19.15
C ARG A 334 -60.91 -14.59 17.89
N ALA A 335 -59.59 -14.40 18.01
CA ALA A 335 -58.73 -14.15 16.85
C ALA A 335 -58.59 -15.41 15.97
N ARG A 336 -58.57 -16.59 16.61
CA ARG A 336 -58.61 -17.89 15.95
C ARG A 336 -59.92 -18.09 15.16
N GLU A 337 -61.06 -17.79 15.78
CA GLU A 337 -62.39 -17.85 15.15
C GLU A 337 -62.48 -16.92 13.92
N MET A 338 -62.10 -15.65 14.08
CA MET A 338 -62.07 -14.67 12.98
C MET A 338 -61.14 -15.10 11.83
N LEU A 339 -59.95 -15.61 12.14
CA LEU A 339 -59.00 -16.09 11.13
C LEU A 339 -59.56 -17.29 10.34
N ILE A 340 -60.26 -18.21 11.00
CA ILE A 340 -60.92 -19.35 10.33
C ILE A 340 -62.06 -18.85 9.42
N GLU A 341 -62.86 -17.89 9.88
CA GLU A 341 -63.93 -17.28 9.07
C GLU A 341 -63.38 -16.53 7.85
N GLU A 342 -62.31 -15.75 8.01
CA GLU A 342 -61.64 -15.04 6.91
C GLU A 342 -61.01 -16.04 5.91
N MET A 343 -60.34 -17.09 6.39
CA MET A 343 -59.78 -18.17 5.54
C MET A 343 -60.84 -18.96 4.77
N ASN A 344 -62.07 -19.07 5.29
CA ASN A 344 -63.20 -19.70 4.60
C ASN A 344 -63.86 -18.75 3.60
N THR A 345 -63.84 -17.45 3.87
CA THR A 345 -64.36 -16.40 2.99
C THR A 345 -63.40 -16.12 1.81
N MET A 346 -62.09 -16.29 2.01
CA MET A 346 -61.09 -16.31 0.94
C MET A 346 -61.24 -17.56 0.06
N GLY A 347 -61.81 -17.36 -1.14
CA GLY A 347 -62.06 -18.42 -2.13
C GLY A 347 -60.78 -19.03 -2.77
N ALA A 348 -60.74 -19.04 -4.10
CA ALA A 348 -59.57 -19.54 -4.83
C ALA A 348 -58.46 -18.47 -4.83
N VAL A 349 -57.37 -18.74 -4.12
CA VAL A 349 -56.17 -17.88 -4.03
C VAL A 349 -55.08 -18.38 -4.98
N ARG A 350 -54.23 -17.48 -5.50
CA ARG A 350 -53.13 -17.86 -6.40
C ARG A 350 -51.90 -18.27 -5.60
N ALA A 351 -51.19 -19.30 -6.07
CA ALA A 351 -49.96 -19.77 -5.41
C ALA A 351 -48.88 -18.68 -5.25
N ARG A 352 -48.79 -17.73 -6.20
CA ARG A 352 -47.91 -16.55 -6.09
C ARG A 352 -48.28 -15.65 -4.91
N ASP A 353 -49.56 -15.34 -4.74
CA ASP A 353 -50.05 -14.42 -3.71
C ASP A 353 -49.87 -15.03 -2.31
N VAL A 354 -50.09 -16.35 -2.21
CA VAL A 354 -49.77 -17.17 -1.02
C VAL A 354 -48.26 -17.15 -0.72
N SER A 355 -47.40 -17.35 -1.73
CA SER A 355 -45.94 -17.35 -1.55
C SER A 355 -45.43 -15.97 -1.10
N LEU A 356 -45.97 -14.88 -1.64
CA LEU A 356 -45.63 -13.52 -1.22
C LEU A 356 -46.04 -13.26 0.24
N ALA A 357 -47.24 -13.68 0.64
CA ALA A 357 -47.69 -13.57 2.03
C ALA A 357 -46.84 -14.42 2.99
N GLN A 358 -46.39 -15.61 2.56
CA GLN A 358 -45.46 -16.44 3.33
C GLN A 358 -44.09 -15.76 3.48
N SER A 359 -43.54 -15.15 2.42
CA SER A 359 -42.31 -14.38 2.50
C SER A 359 -42.42 -13.16 3.44
N GLU A 360 -43.49 -12.35 3.35
CA GLU A 360 -43.68 -11.17 4.21
C GLU A 360 -43.71 -11.53 5.71
N ILE A 361 -44.30 -12.69 6.06
CA ILE A 361 -44.32 -13.20 7.44
C ILE A 361 -42.91 -13.65 7.91
N VAL A 362 -42.14 -14.33 7.04
CA VAL A 362 -40.78 -14.78 7.39
C VAL A 362 -39.80 -13.62 7.45
N ASP A 363 -39.90 -12.65 6.56
CA ASP A 363 -39.07 -11.45 6.55
C ASP A 363 -39.31 -10.62 7.82
N TYR A 364 -40.57 -10.45 8.25
CA TYR A 364 -40.89 -9.79 9.52
C TYR A 364 -40.38 -10.56 10.75
N ALA A 365 -40.41 -11.90 10.72
CA ALA A 365 -39.81 -12.72 11.78
C ALA A 365 -38.29 -12.53 11.86
N ARG A 366 -37.58 -12.36 10.73
CA ARG A 366 -36.15 -12.02 10.75
C ARG A 366 -35.91 -10.60 11.27
N GLU A 367 -36.73 -9.61 10.93
CA GLU A 367 -36.63 -8.25 11.50
C GLU A 367 -36.74 -8.27 13.03
N LEU A 368 -37.67 -9.06 13.59
CA LEU A 368 -37.80 -9.22 15.04
C LEU A 368 -36.58 -9.93 15.69
N ALA A 369 -35.92 -10.83 14.96
CA ALA A 369 -34.73 -11.53 15.42
C ALA A 369 -33.46 -10.65 15.38
N GLU A 370 -33.27 -9.89 14.30
CA GLU A 370 -32.22 -8.85 14.17
C GLU A 370 -32.33 -7.77 15.25
N ARG A 371 -33.53 -7.61 15.83
CA ARG A 371 -33.84 -6.67 16.92
C ARG A 371 -33.85 -7.32 18.31
N GLU A 372 -33.39 -8.57 18.44
CA GLU A 372 -33.34 -9.36 19.69
C GLU A 372 -34.71 -9.50 20.41
N VAL A 373 -35.84 -9.33 19.69
CA VAL A 373 -37.21 -9.44 20.24
C VAL A 373 -37.66 -10.90 20.31
N ILE A 374 -37.16 -11.74 19.40
CA ILE A 374 -37.41 -13.19 19.35
C ILE A 374 -36.11 -13.92 19.00
N PHE A 375 -36.04 -15.20 19.35
CA PHE A 375 -35.00 -16.10 18.86
C PHE A 375 -35.57 -16.98 17.74
N LEU A 376 -34.82 -17.12 16.64
CA LEU A 376 -35.14 -18.06 15.57
C LEU A 376 -34.20 -19.27 15.68
N PRO A 377 -34.72 -20.52 15.62
CA PRO A 377 -33.90 -21.72 15.73
C PRO A 377 -33.03 -21.85 14.48
N THR A 378 -31.81 -21.34 14.59
CA THR A 378 -30.78 -21.38 13.55
C THR A 378 -30.16 -22.77 13.53
N GLY A 379 -29.78 -23.29 12.35
CA GLY A 379 -29.31 -24.66 12.20
C GLY A 379 -27.99 -25.05 12.92
N ASP A 380 -27.39 -24.13 13.69
CA ASP A 380 -26.18 -24.33 14.49
C ASP A 380 -26.45 -24.56 16.00
N GLU A 381 -27.70 -24.47 16.50
CA GLU A 381 -28.02 -24.65 17.93
C GLU A 381 -28.06 -26.12 18.37
N GLY A 382 -26.92 -26.80 18.27
CA GLY A 382 -26.59 -28.00 19.05
C GLY A 382 -25.77 -27.61 20.28
N ASP A 383 -26.23 -28.00 21.47
CA ASP A 383 -25.55 -27.84 22.77
C ASP A 383 -25.11 -26.43 23.17
N GLN A 384 -26.07 -25.60 23.61
CA GLN A 384 -25.91 -24.77 24.82
C GLN A 384 -27.24 -24.31 25.43
N LEU A 385 -27.81 -25.16 26.29
CA LEU A 385 -28.73 -24.75 27.35
C LEU A 385 -27.98 -24.76 28.69
N ILE A 386 -28.27 -23.79 29.55
CA ILE A 386 -27.79 -23.66 30.94
C ILE A 386 -29.01 -23.57 31.86
#